data_AF-A0A497BZ88-F1
#
_entry.id   AF-A0A497BZ88-F1
#
_cell.length_a   1.000
_cell.length_b   1.000
_cell.length_c   1.000
_cell.angle_alpha   90.00
_cell.angle_beta   90.00
_cell.angle_gamma   90.00
#
_symmetry.space_group_name_H-M   'P 1'
#
loop_
_entity.id
_entity.type
_entity.pdbx_description
1 polymer ?
#
loop_
_entity_poly.entity_id
_entity_poly.type
_entity_poly.pdbx_seq_one_letter_code
_entity_poly.pdbx_strand_id
1 'polypeptide(L)'
;MPGGGKEKAKIRVSSIPAFLIIKGFALGDRLKEKDAYDIAYCLRNSAGGLDRIIRDLEPLVGNTLVQESLNILSEKYADTDTVGPVHVANFQEITDADERELVKRDAYERVQALLRGLGKE
;
A
#
# COMPACT_ATOMS: atom_id res chain seq x y z
N MET A 1 23.90 -20.34 5.89
CA MET A 1 25.08 -20.16 6.76
C MET A 1 26.37 -20.38 5.96
N PRO A 2 27.52 -19.78 6.33
CA PRO A 2 28.80 -20.09 5.69
C PRO A 2 28.99 -21.61 5.63
N GLY A 3 29.22 -22.19 4.45
CA GLY A 3 29.29 -23.65 4.24
C GLY A 3 28.04 -24.33 3.65
N GLY A 4 27.05 -23.58 3.16
CA GLY A 4 25.91 -24.16 2.42
C GLY A 4 24.76 -24.70 3.29
N GLY A 5 24.79 -24.46 4.60
CA GLY A 5 23.73 -24.87 5.51
C GLY A 5 22.41 -24.14 5.24
N LYS A 6 21.33 -24.93 5.07
CA LYS A 6 19.94 -24.45 5.03
C LYS A 6 19.42 -24.30 6.46
N GLU A 7 18.84 -23.16 6.77
CA GLU A 7 18.22 -22.88 8.07
C GLU A 7 16.78 -22.41 7.88
N LYS A 8 15.92 -22.70 8.85
CA LYS A 8 14.56 -22.17 8.94
C LYS A 8 14.37 -21.55 10.32
N ALA A 9 13.87 -20.33 10.37
CA ALA A 9 13.48 -19.66 11.60
C ALA A 9 11.99 -19.34 11.57
N LYS A 10 11.36 -19.30 12.75
CA LYS A 10 10.00 -18.76 12.93
C LYS A 10 10.12 -17.36 13.49
N ILE A 11 9.59 -16.38 12.77
CA ILE A 11 9.57 -14.98 13.18
C ILE A 11 8.12 -14.49 13.25
N ARG A 12 7.85 -13.55 14.17
CA ARG A 12 6.57 -12.85 14.20
C ARG A 12 6.66 -11.68 13.21
N VAL A 13 5.68 -11.58 12.32
CA VAL A 13 5.59 -10.52 11.32
C VAL A 13 4.30 -9.74 11.56
N SER A 14 4.33 -8.44 11.28
CA SER A 14 3.13 -7.60 11.32
C SER A 14 2.06 -8.12 10.36
N SER A 15 0.79 -7.92 10.72
CA SER A 15 -0.32 -8.19 9.80
C SER A 15 -0.33 -7.18 8.65
N ILE A 16 -0.94 -7.57 7.52
CA ILE A 16 -1.09 -6.66 6.37
C ILE A 16 -1.86 -5.38 6.74
N PRO A 17 -2.99 -5.42 7.46
CA PRO A 17 -3.66 -4.21 7.93
C PRO A 17 -2.72 -3.27 8.69
N ALA A 18 -2.02 -3.77 9.71
CA ALA A 18 -1.13 -2.95 10.52
C ALA A 18 0.04 -2.39 9.69
N PHE A 19 0.59 -3.20 8.78
CA PHE A 19 1.65 -2.75 7.87
C PHE A 19 1.18 -1.62 6.94
N LEU A 20 -0.01 -1.74 6.33
CA LEU A 20 -0.57 -0.70 5.47
C LEU A 20 -0.77 0.62 6.23
N ILE A 21 -1.27 0.56 7.46
CA ILE A 21 -1.46 1.76 8.30
C ILE A 21 -0.13 2.44 8.63
N ILE A 22 0.90 1.67 9.00
CA ILE A 22 2.25 2.21 9.24
C ILE A 22 2.83 2.83 7.96
N LYS A 23 2.59 2.19 6.80
CA LYS A 23 3.05 2.72 5.51
C LYS A 23 2.32 3.97 5.06
N GLY A 24 1.03 4.13 5.37
CA GLY A 24 0.30 5.37 5.12
C GLY A 24 0.95 6.55 5.86
N PHE A 25 1.25 6.40 7.15
CA PHE A 25 1.98 7.43 7.91
C PHE A 25 3.38 7.69 7.35
N ALA A 26 4.14 6.64 7.03
CA ALA A 26 5.47 6.80 6.45
C ALA A 26 5.42 7.55 5.10
N LEU A 27 4.43 7.27 4.25
CA LEU A 27 4.25 7.99 3.00
C LEU A 27 3.91 9.46 3.25
N GLY A 28 3.05 9.77 4.23
CA GLY A 28 2.67 11.14 4.58
C GLY A 28 3.80 11.99 5.15
N ASP A 29 4.70 11.39 5.93
CA ASP A 29 5.79 12.09 6.61
C ASP A 29 7.03 12.30 5.71
N ARG A 30 7.61 11.20 5.22
CA ARG A 30 8.92 11.24 4.52
C ARG A 30 8.83 11.25 3.00
N LEU A 31 7.64 11.04 2.43
CA LEU A 31 7.37 11.05 0.99
C LEU A 31 8.38 10.24 0.16
N LYS A 32 8.75 9.02 0.63
CA LYS A 32 9.66 8.15 -0.11
C LYS A 32 8.92 7.28 -1.10
N GLU A 33 9.45 7.17 -2.31
CA GLU A 33 8.83 6.41 -3.41
C GLU A 33 8.52 4.95 -3.04
N LYS A 34 9.44 4.35 -2.27
CA LYS A 34 9.31 2.99 -1.75
C LYS A 34 8.04 2.76 -0.90
N ASP A 35 7.57 3.73 -0.12
CA ASP A 35 6.37 3.47 0.71
C ASP A 35 5.11 3.37 -0.12
N ALA A 36 5.00 4.20 -1.16
CA ALA A 36 3.91 4.09 -2.12
C ALA A 36 3.94 2.73 -2.82
N TYR A 37 5.14 2.30 -3.26
CA TYR A 37 5.32 0.98 -3.84
C TYR A 37 4.96 -0.16 -2.88
N ASP A 38 5.41 -0.12 -1.61
CA ASP A 38 5.09 -1.16 -0.62
C ASP A 38 3.57 -1.28 -0.39
N ILE A 39 2.83 -0.16 -0.39
CA ILE A 39 1.36 -0.15 -0.31
C ILE A 39 0.76 -0.83 -1.53
N ALA A 40 1.07 -0.35 -2.73
CA ALA A 40 0.54 -0.91 -3.98
C ALA A 40 0.87 -2.40 -4.13
N TYR A 41 2.09 -2.80 -3.76
CA TYR A 41 2.54 -4.18 -3.77
C TYR A 41 1.71 -5.05 -2.83
N CYS A 42 1.44 -4.61 -1.60
CA CYS A 42 0.59 -5.34 -0.66
C CYS A 42 -0.85 -5.47 -1.15
N LEU A 43 -1.43 -4.41 -1.70
CA LEU A 43 -2.80 -4.46 -2.24
C LEU A 43 -2.92 -5.38 -3.47
N ARG A 44 -1.87 -5.47 -4.28
CA ARG A 44 -1.82 -6.35 -5.45
C ARG A 44 -1.58 -7.83 -5.09
N ASN A 45 -0.73 -8.11 -4.11
CA ASN A 45 -0.17 -9.45 -3.90
C ASN A 45 -0.61 -10.14 -2.60
N SER A 46 -1.45 -9.51 -1.77
CA SER A 46 -1.91 -10.15 -0.53
C SER A 46 -2.77 -11.37 -0.81
N ALA A 47 -2.50 -12.46 -0.09
CA ALA A 47 -3.29 -13.68 -0.16
C ALA A 47 -4.75 -13.39 0.25
N GLY A 48 -5.71 -13.79 -0.59
CA GLY A 48 -7.13 -13.46 -0.40
C GLY A 48 -7.57 -12.13 -1.01
N GLY A 49 -6.65 -11.38 -1.62
CA GLY A 49 -6.95 -10.17 -2.39
C GLY A 49 -7.48 -9.00 -1.55
N LEU A 50 -7.97 -7.99 -2.26
CA LEU A 50 -8.39 -6.72 -1.66
C LEU A 50 -9.55 -6.89 -0.68
N ASP A 51 -10.55 -7.73 -1.00
CA ASP A 51 -11.71 -7.99 -0.12
C ASP A 51 -11.29 -8.53 1.25
N ARG A 52 -10.23 -9.34 1.30
CA ARG A 52 -9.70 -9.85 2.56
C ARG A 52 -9.08 -8.72 3.38
N ILE A 53 -8.32 -7.84 2.74
CA ILE A 53 -7.71 -6.68 3.40
C ILE A 53 -8.80 -5.76 3.97
N ILE A 54 -9.86 -5.49 3.20
CA ILE A 54 -11.00 -4.69 3.63
C ILE A 54 -11.64 -5.31 4.89
N ARG A 55 -11.99 -6.60 4.86
CA ARG A 55 -12.57 -7.29 6.02
C ARG A 55 -11.66 -7.29 7.25
N ASP A 56 -10.36 -7.37 7.06
CA ASP A 56 -9.40 -7.36 8.17
C ASP A 56 -9.18 -5.93 8.74
N LEU A 57 -9.41 -4.89 7.94
CA LEU A 57 -9.33 -3.47 8.35
C LEU A 57 -10.64 -2.93 8.93
N GLU A 58 -11.79 -3.41 8.49
CA GLU A 58 -13.12 -2.94 8.87
C GLU A 58 -13.32 -2.83 10.40
N PRO A 59 -12.93 -3.82 11.24
CA PRO A 59 -13.06 -3.72 12.69
C PRO A 59 -12.17 -2.65 13.33
N LEU A 60 -11.16 -2.16 12.59
CA LEU A 60 -10.16 -1.20 13.07
C LEU A 60 -10.46 0.24 12.64
N VAL A 61 -11.45 0.47 11.76
CA VAL A 61 -11.76 1.80 11.21
C VAL A 61 -12.21 2.81 12.28
N GLY A 62 -12.70 2.35 13.43
CA GLY A 62 -13.02 3.22 14.57
C GLY A 62 -11.80 3.77 15.32
N ASN A 63 -10.59 3.28 15.03
CA ASN A 63 -9.37 3.75 15.66
C ASN A 63 -8.85 5.04 14.98
N THR A 64 -8.57 6.08 15.77
CA THR A 64 -8.11 7.38 15.26
C THR A 64 -6.86 7.29 14.38
N LEU A 65 -5.86 6.49 14.75
CA LEU A 65 -4.63 6.33 13.96
C LEU A 65 -4.90 5.65 12.62
N VAL A 66 -5.86 4.73 12.58
CA VAL A 66 -6.28 4.08 11.34
C VAL A 66 -6.97 5.11 10.45
N GLN A 67 -7.86 5.92 11.00
CA GLN A 67 -8.54 6.98 10.24
C GLN A 67 -7.57 8.02 9.69
N GLU A 68 -6.61 8.47 10.49
CA GLU A 68 -5.56 9.42 10.07
C GLU A 68 -4.75 8.85 8.91
N SER A 69 -4.28 7.60 9.03
CA SER A 69 -3.52 6.94 7.95
C SER A 69 -4.36 6.77 6.68
N LEU A 70 -5.63 6.38 6.80
CA LEU A 70 -6.54 6.28 5.65
C LEU A 70 -6.79 7.63 4.98
N ASN A 71 -6.85 8.72 5.76
CA ASN A 71 -6.98 10.07 5.19
C ASN A 71 -5.71 10.47 4.43
N ILE A 72 -4.52 10.16 4.95
CA ILE A 72 -3.25 10.34 4.22
C ILE A 72 -3.29 9.57 2.90
N LEU A 73 -3.74 8.31 2.92
CA LEU A 73 -3.86 7.52 1.69
C LEU A 73 -4.85 8.14 0.70
N SER A 74 -6.00 8.64 1.18
CA SER A 74 -6.97 9.35 0.34
C SER A 74 -6.33 10.55 -0.35
N GLU A 75 -5.60 11.40 0.39
CA GLU A 75 -4.92 12.56 -0.18
C GLU A 75 -3.80 12.17 -1.18
N LYS A 76 -2.96 11.20 -0.82
CA LYS A 76 -1.80 10.82 -1.65
C LYS A 76 -2.18 10.01 -2.88
N TYR A 77 -3.37 9.42 -2.92
CA TYR A 77 -3.91 8.66 -4.06
C TYR A 77 -5.20 9.27 -4.62
N ALA A 78 -5.38 10.60 -4.50
CA ALA A 78 -6.60 11.26 -4.98
C ALA A 78 -6.74 11.27 -6.51
N ASP A 79 -5.64 11.18 -7.26
CA ASP A 79 -5.62 11.09 -8.72
C ASP A 79 -4.44 10.23 -9.20
N THR A 80 -4.46 9.79 -10.45
CA THR A 80 -3.32 9.12 -11.10
C THR A 80 -2.03 9.96 -11.10
N ASP A 81 -2.12 11.28 -11.04
CA ASP A 81 -0.96 12.20 -11.03
C ASP A 81 -0.56 12.65 -9.62
N THR A 82 -1.19 12.14 -8.56
CA THR A 82 -0.75 12.43 -7.19
C THR A 82 0.50 11.65 -6.81
N VAL A 83 1.09 12.06 -5.69
CA VAL A 83 2.35 11.50 -5.15
C VAL A 83 2.35 9.98 -5.12
N GLY A 84 1.30 9.34 -4.63
CA GLY A 84 1.22 7.88 -4.47
C GLY A 84 1.45 7.13 -5.79
N PRO A 85 0.55 7.23 -6.77
CA PRO A 85 0.70 6.55 -8.06
C PRO A 85 2.01 6.91 -8.80
N VAL A 86 2.39 8.18 -8.82
CA VAL A 86 3.65 8.64 -9.45
C VAL A 86 4.86 7.99 -8.80
N HIS A 87 4.88 7.92 -7.47
CA HIS A 87 5.96 7.26 -6.72
C HIS A 87 6.03 5.76 -6.97
N VAL A 88 4.90 5.07 -7.15
CA VAL A 88 4.89 3.64 -7.49
C VAL A 88 5.59 3.40 -8.82
N ALA A 89 5.34 4.25 -9.80
CA ALA A 89 5.99 4.17 -11.11
C ALA A 89 7.47 4.57 -11.07
N ASN A 90 7.82 5.62 -10.32
CA ASN A 90 9.21 6.03 -10.12
C ASN A 90 10.05 4.95 -9.44
N PHE A 91 9.53 4.35 -8.37
CA PHE A 91 10.26 3.33 -7.63
C PHE A 91 10.60 2.10 -8.48
N GLN A 92 9.77 1.81 -9.48
CA GLN A 92 9.97 0.74 -10.45
C GLN A 92 10.85 1.15 -11.64
N GLU A 93 11.30 2.42 -11.69
CA GLU A 93 12.13 2.98 -12.75
C GLU A 93 11.51 2.84 -14.15
N ILE A 94 10.18 2.90 -14.23
CA ILE A 94 9.44 2.75 -15.50
C ILE A 94 9.62 4.00 -16.35
N THR A 95 10.23 3.82 -17.51
CA THR A 95 10.53 4.87 -18.49
C THR A 95 9.59 4.89 -19.69
N ASP A 96 8.94 3.76 -20.00
CA ASP A 96 7.93 3.69 -21.05
C ASP A 96 6.65 4.41 -20.60
N ALA A 97 6.14 5.32 -21.44
CA ALA A 97 5.03 6.18 -21.06
C ALA A 97 3.70 5.42 -20.86
N ASP A 98 3.42 4.44 -21.72
CA ASP A 98 2.17 3.69 -21.66
C ASP A 98 2.16 2.74 -20.44
N GLU A 99 3.26 2.02 -20.21
CA GLU A 99 3.43 1.18 -19.02
C GLU A 99 3.33 2.02 -17.73
N ARG A 100 3.91 3.22 -17.74
CA ARG A 100 3.89 4.12 -16.61
C ARG A 100 2.47 4.55 -16.24
N GLU A 101 1.65 4.90 -17.24
CA GLU A 101 0.24 5.24 -17.00
C GLU A 101 -0.57 4.04 -16.49
N LEU A 102 -0.31 2.83 -17.00
CA LEU A 102 -0.96 1.61 -16.51
C LEU A 102 -0.64 1.34 -15.04
N VAL A 103 0.63 1.47 -14.63
CA VAL A 103 1.06 1.25 -13.25
C VAL A 103 0.52 2.32 -12.30
N LYS A 104 0.51 3.58 -12.72
CA LYS A 104 -0.12 4.66 -11.94
C LYS A 104 -1.60 4.38 -11.71
N ARG A 105 -2.33 4.03 -12.78
CA ARG A 105 -3.77 3.74 -12.70
C ARG A 105 -4.07 2.51 -11.85
N ASP A 106 -3.31 1.43 -11.96
CA ASP A 106 -3.50 0.24 -11.10
C ASP A 106 -3.31 0.58 -9.62
N ALA A 107 -2.26 1.34 -9.27
CA ALA A 107 -2.01 1.77 -7.91
C ALA A 107 -3.14 2.66 -7.35
N TYR A 108 -3.58 3.64 -8.16
CA TYR A 108 -4.71 4.50 -7.84
C TYR A 108 -5.99 3.68 -7.58
N GLU A 109 -6.40 2.84 -8.53
CA GLU A 109 -7.67 2.10 -8.43
C GLU A 109 -7.70 1.13 -7.24
N ARG A 110 -6.57 0.51 -6.90
CA ARG A 110 -6.50 -0.39 -5.74
C ARG A 110 -6.65 0.35 -4.42
N VAL A 111 -5.99 1.50 -4.27
CA VAL A 111 -6.14 2.31 -3.05
C VAL A 111 -7.54 2.90 -2.96
N GLN A 112 -8.10 3.37 -4.08
CA GLN A 112 -9.47 3.87 -4.11
C GLN A 112 -10.50 2.78 -3.80
N ALA A 113 -10.32 1.57 -4.34
CA ALA A 113 -11.17 0.44 -4.01
C ALA A 113 -11.06 0.03 -2.53
N LEU A 114 -9.87 0.11 -1.93
CA LEU A 114 -9.69 -0.08 -0.48
C LEU A 114 -10.51 0.95 0.32
N LEU A 115 -10.35 2.24 -0.01
CA LEU A 115 -10.99 3.36 0.68
C LEU A 115 -12.52 3.26 0.59
N ARG A 116 -13.05 3.05 -0.62
CA ARG A 116 -14.48 2.83 -0.86
C ARG A 116 -15.01 1.63 -0.07
N GLY A 117 -14.26 0.52 -0.06
CA GLY A 117 -14.61 -0.68 0.70
C GLY A 117 -14.69 -0.46 2.22
N LEU A 118 -14.02 0.59 2.73
CA LEU A 118 -14.04 0.99 4.14
C LEU A 118 -14.99 2.17 4.42
N GLY A 119 -15.80 2.57 3.43
CA GLY A 119 -16.76 3.67 3.57
C GLY A 119 -16.15 5.07 3.60
N LYS A 120 -14.96 5.25 3.00
CA LYS A 120 -14.33 6.56 2.77
C LYS A 120 -14.67 7.02 1.35
N GLU A 121 -15.22 8.23 1.22
CA GLU A 121 -15.45 8.93 -0.06
C GLU A 121 -14.31 9.90 -0.37
#